data_AF-A0A8S0UA84-F1
#
_entry.id   AF-A0A8S0UA84-F1
#
_cell.length_a   1.000
_cell.length_b   1.000
_cell.length_c   1.000
_cell.angle_alpha   90.00
_cell.angle_beta   90.00
_cell.angle_gamma   90.00
#
_symmetry.space_group_name_H-M   'P 1'
#
loop_
_entity.id
_entity.type
_entity.pdbx_description
1 polymer ?
#
loop_
_entity_poly.entity_id
_entity_poly.type
_entity_poly.pdbx_seq_one_letter_code
_entity_poly.pdbx_strand_id
1 'polypeptide(L)'
;MASGYTFLKNGYWILRHGKSIPNEKGLIVSSMENGTLKQYELASEGVHQARLAGELFLKELSEKNIGLENVRICYSPFSRTSHTAKVVASVLNISLEGPQCKAMADLRERYFGPSYELTSHDKYPDIWTLDEKDPFMQPEGGESVADVVSRLTRALTVIESEFERYV
;
A
#
# COMPACT_ATOMS: atom_id res chain seq x y z
N MET A 1 32.23 -15.96 8.22
CA MET A 1 30.89 -15.74 8.79
C MET A 1 30.54 -14.29 8.55
N ALA A 2 29.81 -13.98 7.47
CA ALA A 2 29.33 -12.63 7.25
C ALA A 2 28.19 -12.38 8.24
N SER A 3 28.41 -11.53 9.23
CA SER A 3 27.33 -10.99 10.05
C SER A 3 26.39 -10.25 9.10
N GLY A 4 25.25 -10.85 8.79
CA GLY A 4 24.24 -10.24 7.93
C GLY A 4 23.72 -8.98 8.62
N TYR A 5 24.26 -7.82 8.24
CA TYR A 5 23.67 -6.55 8.60
C TYR A 5 22.27 -6.52 8.00
N THR A 6 21.25 -6.55 8.85
CA THR A 6 19.89 -6.24 8.42
C THR A 6 19.87 -4.75 8.08
N PHE A 7 19.75 -4.43 6.80
CA PHE A 7 19.65 -3.04 6.32
C PHE A 7 18.42 -2.31 6.89
N LEU A 8 17.43 -3.07 7.37
CA LEU A 8 16.18 -2.57 7.92
C LEU A 8 16.21 -2.64 9.45
N LYS A 9 15.92 -1.50 10.08
CA LYS A 9 15.82 -1.30 11.54
C LYS A 9 14.39 -1.59 12.02
N ASN A 10 13.38 -1.35 11.18
CA ASN A 10 11.98 -1.52 11.53
C ASN A 10 11.44 -2.93 11.20
N GLY A 11 10.36 -3.31 11.90
CA GLY A 11 9.54 -4.46 11.54
C GLY A 11 8.42 -4.03 10.58
N TYR A 12 8.19 -4.81 9.53
CA TYR A 12 7.22 -4.47 8.49
C TYR A 12 6.06 -5.45 8.45
N TRP A 13 4.85 -4.94 8.61
CA TRP A 13 3.61 -5.63 8.28
C TRP A 13 3.05 -5.01 7.00
N ILE A 14 2.91 -5.81 5.96
CA ILE A 14 2.43 -5.36 4.66
C ILE A 14 0.96 -5.76 4.53
N LEU A 15 0.10 -4.76 4.32
CA LEU A 15 -1.34 -4.96 4.16
C LEU A 15 -1.77 -4.39 2.81
N ARG A 16 -2.27 -5.27 1.93
CA ARG A 16 -3.01 -4.83 0.74
C ARG A 16 -4.35 -4.24 1.17
N HIS A 17 -4.82 -3.20 0.48
CA HIS A 17 -6.16 -2.67 0.72
C HIS A 17 -7.24 -3.76 0.62
N GLY A 18 -8.33 -3.60 1.36
CA GLY A 18 -9.51 -4.45 1.22
C GLY A 18 -10.14 -4.32 -0.16
N LYS A 19 -11.11 -5.18 -0.48
CA LYS A 19 -11.86 -5.12 -1.74
C LYS A 19 -12.46 -3.72 -1.97
N SER A 20 -12.09 -3.10 -3.09
CA SER A 20 -12.55 -1.76 -3.45
C SER A 20 -13.74 -1.79 -4.40
N ILE A 21 -14.47 -0.67 -4.50
CA ILE A 21 -15.57 -0.50 -5.46
C ILE A 21 -15.08 -0.74 -6.92
N PRO A 22 -13.89 -0.26 -7.35
CA PRO A 22 -13.31 -0.67 -8.64
C PRO A 22 -13.08 -2.16 -8.78
N ASN A 23 -12.64 -2.86 -7.73
CA ASN A 23 -12.44 -4.31 -7.83
C ASN A 23 -13.76 -5.04 -8.06
N GLU A 24 -14.84 -4.61 -7.41
CA GLU A 24 -16.19 -5.16 -7.66
C GLU A 24 -16.67 -4.92 -9.10
N LYS A 25 -16.27 -3.79 -9.68
CA LYS A 25 -16.60 -3.43 -11.07
C LYS A 25 -15.62 -4.01 -12.08
N GLY A 26 -14.57 -4.72 -11.65
CA GLY A 26 -13.51 -5.22 -12.51
C GLY A 26 -12.71 -4.10 -13.21
N LEU A 27 -12.52 -2.94 -12.58
CA LEU A 27 -11.85 -1.78 -13.18
C LEU A 27 -10.41 -1.62 -12.69
N ILE A 28 -9.52 -1.25 -13.61
CA ILE A 28 -8.18 -0.76 -13.30
C ILE A 28 -8.27 0.71 -12.89
N VAL A 29 -7.84 1.01 -11.67
CA VAL A 29 -7.68 2.39 -11.17
C VAL A 29 -6.26 2.57 -10.65
N SER A 30 -5.44 3.21 -11.48
CA SER A 30 -3.99 3.28 -11.34
C SER A 30 -3.44 4.70 -11.40
N SER A 31 -4.20 5.67 -11.93
CA SER A 31 -3.82 7.08 -11.95
C SER A 31 -4.02 7.75 -10.58
N MET A 32 -3.25 8.80 -10.29
CA MET A 32 -3.47 9.62 -9.08
C MET A 32 -4.79 10.40 -9.15
N GLU A 33 -5.14 10.91 -10.33
CA GLU A 33 -6.37 11.65 -10.59
C GLU A 33 -7.61 10.86 -10.15
N ASN A 34 -7.72 9.61 -10.62
CA ASN A 34 -8.82 8.73 -10.22
C ASN A 34 -8.58 8.12 -8.85
N GLY A 35 -7.38 7.62 -8.58
CA GLY A 35 -7.05 6.83 -7.40
C GLY A 35 -7.37 7.51 -6.07
N THR A 36 -7.43 8.84 -6.03
CA THR A 36 -7.76 9.62 -4.82
C THR A 36 -9.25 9.94 -4.65
N LEU A 37 -10.10 9.63 -5.64
CA LEU A 37 -11.53 9.92 -5.60
C LEU A 37 -12.26 9.00 -4.61
N LYS A 38 -13.18 9.58 -3.83
CA LYS A 38 -13.98 8.86 -2.82
C LYS A 38 -14.82 7.72 -3.40
N GLN A 39 -15.27 7.85 -4.65
CA GLN A 39 -16.05 6.81 -5.34
C GLN A 39 -15.27 5.51 -5.58
N TYR A 40 -13.95 5.51 -5.37
CA TYR A 40 -13.07 4.36 -5.51
C TYR A 40 -12.51 3.84 -4.17
N GLU A 41 -13.18 4.21 -3.07
CA GLU A 41 -12.95 3.63 -1.75
C GLU A 41 -13.30 2.13 -1.68
N LEU A 42 -13.22 1.58 -0.46
CA LEU A 42 -13.61 0.21 -0.16
C LEU A 42 -15.09 -0.05 -0.45
N ALA A 43 -15.38 -1.25 -0.96
CA ALA A 43 -16.71 -1.82 -0.91
C ALA A 43 -17.01 -2.31 0.51
N SER A 44 -18.29 -2.62 0.81
CA SER A 44 -18.70 -3.09 2.14
C SER A 44 -17.90 -4.31 2.61
N GLU A 45 -17.66 -5.27 1.72
CA GLU A 45 -16.81 -6.44 2.01
C GLU A 45 -15.37 -6.04 2.35
N GLY A 46 -14.81 -5.06 1.62
CA GLY A 46 -13.46 -4.55 1.88
C GLY A 46 -13.32 -3.86 3.23
N VAL A 47 -14.35 -3.16 3.70
CA VAL A 47 -14.38 -2.56 5.05
C VAL A 47 -14.33 -3.66 6.11
N HIS A 48 -15.07 -4.76 5.93
CA HIS A 48 -14.99 -5.90 6.84
C HIS A 48 -13.61 -6.57 6.83
N GLN A 49 -13.00 -6.75 5.66
CA GLN A 49 -11.64 -7.27 5.53
C GLN A 49 -10.62 -6.39 6.25
N ALA A 50 -10.71 -5.07 6.10
CA ALA A 50 -9.83 -4.12 6.76
C ALA A 50 -9.97 -4.17 8.29
N ARG A 51 -11.20 -4.27 8.80
CA ARG A 51 -11.45 -4.42 10.24
C ARG A 51 -10.83 -5.71 10.79
N LEU A 52 -11.07 -6.85 10.12
CA LEU A 52 -10.49 -8.14 10.53
C LEU A 52 -8.96 -8.10 10.49
N ALA A 53 -8.35 -7.47 9.49
CA ALA A 53 -6.91 -7.30 9.42
C ALA A 53 -6.37 -6.46 10.60
N GLY A 54 -7.08 -5.39 10.99
CA GLY A 54 -6.75 -4.61 12.18
C GLY A 54 -6.84 -5.41 13.48
N GLU A 55 -7.88 -6.24 13.63
CA GLU A 55 -8.08 -7.10 14.81
C GLU A 55 -6.98 -8.16 14.91
N LEU A 56 -6.61 -8.80 13.79
CA LEU A 56 -5.52 -9.76 13.73
C LEU A 56 -4.17 -9.10 14.02
N PHE A 57 -3.94 -7.89 13.51
CA PHE A 57 -2.70 -7.17 13.78
C PHE A 57 -2.60 -6.74 15.25
N LEU A 58 -3.69 -6.26 15.85
CA LEU A 58 -3.73 -5.94 17.29
C LEU A 58 -3.40 -7.17 18.16
N LYS A 59 -3.91 -8.34 17.77
CA LYS A 59 -3.58 -9.61 18.43
C LYS A 59 -2.09 -9.94 18.30
N GLU A 60 -1.52 -9.83 17.11
CA GLU A 60 -0.09 -10.07 16.85
C GLU A 60 0.81 -9.14 17.69
N LEU A 61 0.45 -7.86 17.79
CA LEU A 61 1.17 -6.87 18.61
C LEU A 61 1.16 -7.26 20.08
N SER A 62 0.00 -7.69 20.60
CA SER A 62 -0.14 -8.18 21.98
C SER A 62 0.72 -9.41 22.24
N GLU A 63 0.68 -10.41 21.34
CA GLU A 63 1.47 -11.65 21.47
C GLU A 63 2.98 -11.41 21.41
N LYS A 64 3.42 -10.38 20.68
CA LYS A 64 4.83 -9.95 20.63
C LYS A 64 5.22 -8.90 21.66
N ASN A 65 4.29 -8.48 22.52
CA ASN A 65 4.48 -7.42 23.50
C ASN A 65 5.00 -6.11 22.88
N ILE A 66 4.43 -5.71 21.74
CA ILE A 66 4.74 -4.46 21.04
C ILE A 66 3.68 -3.42 21.40
N GLY A 67 4.08 -2.35 22.07
CA GLY A 67 3.19 -1.23 22.39
C GLY A 67 2.74 -0.45 21.16
N LEU A 68 1.49 0.05 21.19
CA LEU A 68 0.88 0.80 20.08
C LEU A 68 1.64 2.10 19.77
N GLU A 69 2.33 2.69 20.73
CA GLU A 69 3.19 3.85 20.56
C GLU A 69 4.38 3.60 19.61
N ASN A 70 4.73 2.33 19.38
CA ASN A 70 5.78 1.91 18.45
C ASN A 70 5.24 1.55 17.06
N VAL A 71 3.93 1.64 16.86
CA VAL A 71 3.30 1.37 15.56
C VAL A 71 3.27 2.62 14.71
N ARG A 72 3.62 2.48 13.43
CA ARG A 72 3.50 3.52 12.40
C ARG A 72 2.69 2.97 11.23
N ILE A 73 1.75 3.76 10.71
CA ILE A 73 0.89 3.39 9.58
C ILE A 73 1.29 4.25 8.37
N CYS A 74 2.10 3.68 7.48
CA CYS A 74 2.43 4.30 6.20
C CYS A 74 1.51 3.75 5.12
N TYR A 75 0.86 4.62 4.34
CA TYR A 75 -0.16 4.19 3.38
C TYR A 75 -0.13 5.00 2.08
N SER A 76 -0.58 4.39 0.99
CA SER A 76 -0.79 5.11 -0.27
C SER A 76 -1.93 6.13 -0.14
N PRO A 77 -1.82 7.32 -0.77
CA PRO A 77 -2.90 8.30 -0.80
C PRO A 77 -4.13 7.87 -1.62
N PHE A 78 -4.12 6.71 -2.27
CA PHE A 78 -5.30 6.20 -2.95
C PHE A 78 -6.45 6.01 -1.96
N SER A 79 -7.69 6.25 -2.39
CA SER A 79 -8.85 6.27 -1.51
C SER A 79 -9.13 4.90 -0.90
N ARG A 80 -8.99 3.81 -1.67
CA ARG A 80 -9.08 2.43 -1.17
C ARG A 80 -8.04 2.08 -0.09
N THR A 81 -6.80 2.56 -0.23
CA THR A 81 -5.74 2.35 0.77
C THR A 81 -5.92 3.25 1.97
N SER A 82 -6.28 4.52 1.76
CA SER A 82 -6.57 5.48 2.83
C SER A 82 -7.76 5.05 3.68
N HIS A 83 -8.83 4.54 3.06
CA HIS A 83 -9.98 4.00 3.76
C HIS A 83 -9.61 2.70 4.51
N THR A 84 -8.80 1.80 3.91
CA THR A 84 -8.26 0.63 4.64
C THR A 84 -7.47 1.07 5.88
N ALA A 85 -6.53 2.01 5.71
CA ALA A 85 -5.71 2.54 6.79
C ALA A 85 -6.57 3.18 7.89
N LYS A 86 -7.62 3.94 7.53
CA LYS A 86 -8.58 4.53 8.47
C LYS A 86 -9.28 3.48 9.33
N VAL A 87 -9.75 2.40 8.71
CA VAL A 87 -10.44 1.32 9.42
C VAL A 87 -9.48 0.60 10.37
N VAL A 88 -8.28 0.25 9.90
CA VAL A 88 -7.25 -0.40 10.73
C VAL A 88 -6.81 0.51 11.89
N ALA A 89 -6.55 1.79 11.63
CA ALA A 89 -6.17 2.76 12.64
C ALA A 89 -7.26 2.91 13.71
N SER A 90 -8.55 2.89 13.32
CA SER A 90 -9.68 2.92 14.26
C SER A 90 -9.71 1.70 15.18
N VAL A 91 -9.42 0.49 14.66
CA VAL A 91 -9.31 -0.73 15.49
C VAL A 91 -8.16 -0.62 16.50
N LEU A 92 -7.05 -0.03 16.11
CA LEU A 92 -5.88 0.20 16.96
C LEU A 92 -6.03 1.42 17.89
N ASN A 93 -7.15 2.16 17.81
CA ASN A 93 -7.35 3.43 18.49
C ASN A 93 -6.26 4.48 18.20
N ILE A 94 -5.77 4.50 16.95
CA ILE A 94 -4.80 5.47 16.42
C ILE A 94 -5.54 6.46 15.50
N SER A 95 -5.28 7.76 15.69
CA SER A 95 -5.80 8.79 14.77
C SER A 95 -5.05 8.75 13.44
N LEU A 96 -5.77 8.70 12.31
CA LEU A 96 -5.15 8.70 10.98
C LEU A 96 -4.49 10.05 10.65
N GLU A 97 -5.01 11.13 11.24
CA GLU A 97 -4.47 12.47 11.16
C GLU A 97 -3.36 12.73 12.21
N GLY A 98 -3.07 11.73 13.04
CA GLY A 98 -2.05 11.79 14.07
C GLY A 98 -0.63 11.53 13.56
N PRO A 99 0.41 11.78 14.40
CA PRO A 99 1.81 11.67 14.00
C PRO A 99 2.28 10.23 13.72
N GLN A 100 1.50 9.22 14.09
CA GLN A 100 1.81 7.81 13.81
C GLN A 100 1.46 7.40 12.38
N CYS A 101 0.72 8.22 11.65
CA CYS A 101 0.19 7.89 10.34
C CYS A 101 0.81 8.80 9.27
N LYS A 102 1.19 8.22 8.13
CA LYS A 102 1.82 8.97 7.04
C LYS A 102 1.34 8.48 5.67
N ALA A 103 0.67 9.36 4.95
CA ALA A 103 0.40 9.14 3.52
C ALA A 103 1.70 9.30 2.72
N MET A 104 1.98 8.36 1.82
CA MET A 104 3.21 8.33 1.02
C MET A 104 2.86 8.05 -0.45
N ALA A 105 3.04 9.05 -1.31
CA ALA A 105 2.76 8.93 -2.74
C ALA A 105 3.58 7.82 -3.42
N ASP A 106 4.79 7.53 -2.93
CA ASP A 106 5.65 6.46 -3.42
C ASP A 106 5.12 5.05 -3.12
N LEU A 107 4.09 4.90 -2.27
CA LEU A 107 3.38 3.64 -2.01
C LEU A 107 2.16 3.40 -2.93
N ARG A 108 1.87 4.30 -3.87
CA ARG A 108 0.72 4.16 -4.80
C ARG A 108 0.77 2.87 -5.63
N GLU A 109 -0.37 2.51 -6.21
CA GLU A 109 -0.44 1.44 -7.21
C GLU A 109 0.47 1.77 -8.40
N ARG A 110 0.97 0.76 -9.11
CA ARG A 110 1.66 0.98 -10.38
C ARG A 110 0.73 1.73 -11.33
N TYR A 111 1.18 2.85 -11.89
CA TYR A 111 0.43 3.53 -12.94
C TYR A 111 0.61 2.78 -14.27
N PHE A 112 -0.48 2.26 -14.82
CA PHE A 112 -0.41 1.44 -16.04
C PHE A 112 -0.49 2.27 -17.34
N GLY A 113 -0.64 3.59 -17.23
CA GLY A 113 -0.80 4.48 -18.38
C GLY A 113 -2.27 4.71 -18.75
N PRO A 114 -2.54 5.75 -19.55
CA PRO A 114 -3.90 6.21 -19.83
C PRO A 114 -4.75 5.20 -20.61
N SER A 115 -4.13 4.33 -21.42
CA SER A 115 -4.86 3.32 -22.21
C SER A 115 -5.47 2.19 -21.38
N TYR A 116 -4.96 1.98 -20.15
CA TYR A 116 -5.46 0.96 -19.22
C TYR A 116 -6.36 1.54 -18.13
N GLU A 117 -6.29 2.84 -17.88
CA GLU A 117 -7.03 3.49 -16.81
C GLU A 117 -8.56 3.41 -17.04
N LEU A 118 -9.30 3.01 -16.00
CA LEU A 118 -10.76 2.76 -16.03
C LEU A 118 -11.20 1.69 -17.04
N THR A 119 -10.29 0.84 -17.52
CA THR A 119 -10.61 -0.32 -18.36
C THR A 119 -10.74 -1.60 -17.52
N SER A 120 -11.14 -2.71 -18.16
CA SER A 120 -11.27 -4.00 -17.47
C SER A 120 -9.92 -4.49 -16.93
N HIS A 121 -9.94 -5.05 -15.72
CA HIS A 121 -8.83 -5.78 -15.14
C HIS A 121 -8.40 -7.03 -15.93
N ASP A 122 -9.22 -7.49 -16.88
CA ASP A 122 -8.84 -8.54 -17.85
C ASP A 122 -7.64 -8.12 -18.73
N LYS A 123 -7.23 -6.85 -18.68
CA LYS A 123 -6.06 -6.32 -19.38
C LYS A 123 -4.74 -6.56 -18.66
N TYR A 124 -4.73 -7.04 -17.41
CA TYR A 124 -3.48 -7.34 -16.70
C TYR A 124 -2.54 -8.34 -17.43
N PRO A 125 -3.02 -9.38 -18.13
CA PRO A 125 -2.15 -10.28 -18.90
C PRO A 125 -1.34 -9.56 -19.98
N ASP A 126 -1.89 -8.52 -20.63
CA ASP A 126 -1.18 -7.72 -21.63
C ASP A 126 0.04 -7.02 -20.99
N ILE A 127 -0.15 -6.52 -19.76
CA ILE A 127 0.87 -5.83 -18.96
C ILE A 127 1.93 -6.82 -18.48
N TRP A 128 1.53 -7.97 -17.95
CA TRP A 128 2.48 -9.00 -17.49
C TRP A 128 3.33 -9.55 -18.62
N THR A 129 2.76 -9.69 -19.83
CA THR A 129 3.50 -10.09 -21.03
C THR A 129 4.59 -9.07 -21.40
N LEU A 130 4.36 -7.79 -21.12
CA LEU A 130 5.39 -6.76 -21.29
C LEU A 130 6.46 -6.87 -20.20
N ASP A 131 6.06 -7.02 -18.94
CA ASP A 131 6.96 -7.12 -17.78
C ASP A 131 7.90 -8.33 -17.87
N GLU A 132 7.41 -9.47 -18.36
CA GLU A 132 8.19 -10.71 -18.51
C GLU A 132 9.32 -10.55 -19.53
N LYS A 133 9.14 -9.69 -20.54
CA LYS A 133 10.17 -9.43 -21.55
C LYS A 133 11.32 -8.61 -20.99
N ASP A 134 10.99 -7.54 -20.27
CA ASP A 134 11.95 -6.61 -19.72
C ASP A 134 11.33 -5.78 -18.58
N PRO A 135 11.85 -5.85 -17.34
CA PRO A 135 11.34 -5.09 -16.21
C PRO A 135 11.54 -3.57 -16.33
N PHE A 136 12.34 -3.11 -17.29
CA PHE A 136 12.54 -1.69 -17.61
C PHE A 136 11.59 -1.18 -18.70
N MET A 137 10.85 -2.07 -19.36
CA MET A 137 9.80 -1.65 -20.29
C MET A 137 8.60 -1.08 -19.54
N GLN A 138 8.00 -0.05 -20.14
CA GLN A 138 6.82 0.62 -19.62
C GLN A 138 5.68 0.54 -20.65
N PRO A 139 4.42 0.35 -20.21
CA PRO A 139 3.28 0.67 -21.06
C PRO A 139 3.32 2.17 -21.41
N GLU A 140 2.70 2.55 -22.52
CA GLU A 140 2.71 3.94 -22.99
C GLU A 140 2.19 4.89 -21.90
N GLY A 141 3.04 5.82 -21.45
CA GLY A 141 2.74 6.79 -20.40
C GLY A 141 2.61 6.21 -18.99
N GLY A 142 2.81 4.91 -18.78
CA GLY A 142 2.79 4.27 -17.46
C GLY A 142 4.19 4.03 -16.87
N GLU A 143 4.23 3.30 -15.76
CA GLU A 143 5.45 2.93 -15.04
C GLU A 143 5.96 1.55 -15.47
N SER A 144 7.27 1.37 -15.52
CA SER A 144 7.92 0.05 -15.58
C SER A 144 7.92 -0.63 -14.20
N VAL A 145 8.30 -1.91 -14.16
CA VAL A 145 8.52 -2.60 -12.87
C VAL A 145 9.69 -1.96 -12.12
N ALA A 146 10.74 -1.56 -12.83
CA ALA A 146 11.90 -0.86 -12.25
C ALA A 146 11.54 0.49 -11.61
N ASP A 147 10.60 1.25 -12.19
CA ASP A 147 10.10 2.50 -11.60
C ASP A 147 9.39 2.26 -10.27
N VAL A 148 8.56 1.21 -10.21
CA VAL A 148 7.85 0.80 -9.00
C VAL A 148 8.82 0.41 -7.90
N VAL A 149 9.85 -0.40 -8.22
CA VAL A 149 10.92 -0.76 -7.28
C VAL A 149 11.68 0.48 -6.78
N SER A 150 12.01 1.40 -7.70
CA SER A 150 12.75 2.61 -7.37
C SER A 150 11.98 3.49 -6.38
N ARG A 151 10.68 3.69 -6.58
CA ARG A 151 9.85 4.48 -5.64
C ARG A 151 9.60 3.76 -4.32
N LEU A 152 9.39 2.44 -4.33
CA LEU A 152 9.24 1.68 -3.08
C LEU A 152 10.53 1.76 -2.25
N THR A 153 11.70 1.69 -2.90
CA THR A 153 13.01 1.82 -2.24
C THR A 153 13.16 3.21 -1.59
N ARG A 154 12.73 4.28 -2.26
CA ARG A 154 12.69 5.62 -1.66
C ARG A 154 11.75 5.68 -0.46
N ALA A 155 10.54 5.13 -0.57
CA ALA A 155 9.60 5.08 0.55
C ALA A 155 10.19 4.35 1.76
N LEU A 156 10.83 3.20 1.55
CA LEU A 156 11.50 2.45 2.61
C LEU A 156 12.66 3.25 3.22
N THR A 157 13.46 3.93 2.39
CA THR A 157 14.57 4.78 2.88
C THR A 157 14.05 5.91 3.78
N VAL A 158 12.93 6.54 3.40
CA VAL A 158 12.28 7.57 4.20
C VAL A 158 11.78 6.97 5.53
N ILE A 159 11.06 5.86 5.49
CA ILE A 159 10.55 5.15 6.69
C ILE A 159 11.70 4.82 7.65
N GLU A 160 12.80 4.27 7.13
CA GLU A 160 13.99 3.88 7.91
C GLU A 160 14.78 5.07 8.47
N SER A 161 14.67 6.24 7.83
CA SER A 161 15.31 7.47 8.29
C SER A 161 14.49 8.21 9.35
N GLU A 162 13.17 8.12 9.28
CA GLU A 162 12.27 8.89 10.15
C GLU A 162 11.82 8.13 11.40
N PHE A 163 11.72 6.81 11.31
CA PHE A 163 11.25 5.98 12.42
C PHE A 163 12.41 5.15 12.98
N GLU A 164 12.82 5.53 14.19
CA GLU A 164 13.78 4.76 14.98
C GLU A 164 13.04 3.67 15.75
N ARG A 165 13.59 2.46 15.72
CA ARG A 165 13.21 1.41 16.65
C ARG A 165 13.81 1.78 18.01
N TYR A 166 12.97 2.21 18.95
CA TYR A 166 13.39 2.29 20.35
C TYR A 166 13.77 0.87 20.79
N VAL A 167 15.03 0.72 21.23
CA VAL A 167 15.62 -0.53 21.72
C VAL A 167 15.31 -0.69 23.19
#